data_AF-A0A6B0HPC7-F1
#
_entry.id   AF-A0A6B0HPC7-F1
#
_cell.length_a   1.000
_cell.length_b   1.000
_cell.length_c   1.000
_cell.angle_alpha   90.00
_cell.angle_beta   90.00
_cell.angle_gamma   90.00
#
_symmetry.space_group_name_H-M   'P 1'
#
loop_
_entity.id
_entity.type
_entity.pdbx_description
1 polymer ?
#
loop_
_entity_poly.entity_id
_entity_poly.type
_entity_poly.pdbx_seq_one_letter_code
_entity_poly.pdbx_strand_id
1 'polypeptide(L)'
;MASTLHITVGEREQVREDALEVARAIDSTDSPEEIDDSVPDHLAGRSVLQFGSYDDLYEHLSPLRLELIQAIVENEPTSIRDAARAVDRDVSDVHADLQRLEMLDIVAFEEGGRGGAKVPIVPYDRIEMHIDYPLVDDDTDADAAASAD
;
A
#
# COMPACT_ATOMS: atom_id res chain seq x y z
N MET A 1 7.44 11.50 -13.19
CA MET A 1 5.97 11.37 -13.09
C MET A 1 5.67 11.32 -11.60
N ALA A 2 4.62 11.98 -11.12
CA ALA A 2 4.29 11.91 -9.70
C ALA A 2 3.77 10.49 -9.38
N SER A 3 4.44 9.74 -8.50
CA SER A 3 4.02 8.39 -8.13
C SER A 3 2.93 8.48 -7.07
N THR A 4 1.77 7.88 -7.36
CA THR A 4 0.63 7.84 -6.42
C THR A 4 0.42 6.41 -5.95
N LEU A 5 0.37 6.21 -4.64
CA LEU A 5 -0.08 4.97 -4.02
C LEU A 5 -1.60 5.02 -3.85
N HIS A 6 -2.31 4.10 -4.51
CA HIS A 6 -3.75 3.94 -4.32
C HIS A 6 -4.02 2.90 -3.25
N ILE A 7 -4.76 3.28 -2.22
CA ILE A 7 -5.18 2.39 -1.15
C ILE A 7 -6.67 2.15 -1.28
N THR A 8 -7.08 0.90 -1.37
CA THR A 8 -8.50 0.52 -1.44
C THR A 8 -8.89 -0.27 -0.20
N VAL A 9 -10.07 0.03 0.34
CA VAL A 9 -10.68 -0.71 1.44
C VAL A 9 -12.06 -1.14 1.01
N GLY A 10 -12.32 -2.44 1.09
CA GLY A 10 -13.52 -3.00 0.49
C GLY A 10 -13.35 -3.23 -1.02
N GLU A 11 -14.41 -3.76 -1.62
CA GLU A 11 -14.52 -4.14 -3.04
C GLU A 11 -13.37 -5.02 -3.58
N ARG A 12 -13.41 -6.31 -3.20
CA ARG A 12 -12.58 -7.37 -3.80
C ARG A 12 -12.85 -7.57 -5.30
N GLU A 13 -14.02 -7.15 -5.78
CA GLU A 13 -14.45 -7.36 -7.16
C GLU A 13 -13.65 -6.51 -8.16
N GLN A 14 -13.37 -5.24 -7.86
CA GLN A 14 -12.59 -4.36 -8.75
C GLN A 14 -11.14 -4.81 -8.86
N VAL A 15 -10.50 -5.18 -7.75
CA VAL A 15 -9.15 -5.73 -7.76
C VAL A 15 -9.11 -7.07 -8.50
N ARG A 16 -10.19 -7.86 -8.43
CA ARG A 16 -10.32 -9.10 -9.20
C ARG A 16 -10.48 -8.81 -10.69
N GLU A 17 -11.26 -7.82 -11.09
CA GLU A 17 -11.40 -7.42 -12.49
C GLU A 17 -10.07 -6.90 -13.05
N ASP A 18 -9.35 -6.05 -12.32
CA ASP A 18 -8.02 -5.56 -12.70
C ASP A 18 -7.03 -6.74 -12.89
N ALA A 19 -7.01 -7.69 -11.95
CA ALA A 19 -6.15 -8.86 -12.05
C ALA A 19 -6.53 -9.78 -13.24
N LEU A 20 -7.83 -9.91 -13.55
CA LEU A 20 -8.30 -10.66 -14.71
C LEU A 20 -7.97 -9.95 -16.03
N GLU A 21 -8.00 -8.62 -16.06
CA GLU A 21 -7.59 -7.83 -17.21
C GLU A 21 -6.11 -8.01 -17.49
N VAL A 22 -5.25 -7.93 -16.46
CA VAL A 22 -3.81 -8.20 -16.59
C VAL A 22 -3.56 -9.63 -17.07
N ALA A 23 -4.25 -10.62 -16.50
CA ALA A 23 -4.10 -12.01 -16.94
C ALA A 23 -4.50 -12.20 -18.42
N ARG A 24 -5.59 -11.57 -18.87
CA ARG A 24 -6.01 -11.60 -20.27
C ARG A 24 -5.01 -10.91 -21.19
N ALA A 25 -4.41 -9.81 -20.75
CA ALA A 25 -3.38 -9.11 -21.50
C ALA A 25 -2.15 -10.00 -21.71
N ILE A 26 -1.69 -10.68 -20.65
CA ILE A 26 -0.58 -11.64 -20.71
C ILE A 26 -0.92 -12.81 -21.65
N ASP A 27 -2.11 -13.41 -21.52
CA ASP A 27 -2.54 -14.53 -22.37
C ASP A 27 -2.68 -14.15 -23.86
N SER A 28 -2.88 -12.86 -24.15
CA SER A 28 -2.99 -12.34 -25.52
C SER A 28 -1.63 -12.01 -26.14
N THR A 29 -0.55 -12.09 -25.35
CA THR A 29 0.81 -11.75 -25.75
C THR A 29 1.61 -13.01 -26.09
N ASP A 30 2.05 -13.12 -27.34
CA ASP A 30 2.82 -14.28 -27.84
C ASP A 30 4.30 -14.29 -27.41
N SER A 31 4.84 -13.16 -26.91
CA SER A 31 6.25 -13.04 -26.50
C SER A 31 6.42 -12.55 -25.05
N PRO A 32 7.27 -13.20 -24.22
CA PRO A 32 7.54 -12.76 -22.84
C PRO A 32 8.12 -11.34 -22.72
N GLU A 33 8.75 -10.84 -23.79
CA GLU A 33 9.38 -9.52 -23.84
C GLU A 33 8.36 -8.38 -24.02
N GLU A 34 7.14 -8.69 -24.46
CA GLU A 34 6.07 -7.72 -24.74
C GLU A 34 5.05 -7.64 -23.58
N ILE A 35 5.28 -8.36 -22.48
CA ILE A 35 4.37 -8.40 -21.32
C ILE A 35 4.23 -7.01 -20.67
N ASP A 36 5.32 -6.27 -20.53
CA ASP A 36 5.29 -4.91 -19.98
C ASP A 36 4.48 -3.95 -20.87
N ASP A 37 4.63 -4.08 -22.19
CA ASP A 37 3.89 -3.28 -23.19
C ASP A 37 2.42 -3.68 -23.34
N SER A 38 2.02 -4.86 -22.85
CA SER A 38 0.64 -5.36 -22.92
C SER A 38 -0.19 -5.06 -21.67
N VAL A 39 0.44 -4.68 -20.56
CA VAL A 39 -0.28 -4.12 -19.41
C VAL A 39 -0.92 -2.80 -19.86
N PRO A 40 -2.24 -2.61 -19.64
CA PRO A 40 -2.89 -1.35 -19.99
C PRO A 40 -2.17 -0.16 -19.34
N ASP A 41 -1.94 0.92 -20.11
CA ASP A 41 -1.22 2.12 -19.64
C ASP A 41 -1.72 2.69 -18.31
N HIS A 42 -3.02 2.49 -18.00
CA HIS A 42 -3.65 2.96 -16.78
C HIS A 42 -3.40 2.06 -15.55
N LEU A 43 -2.89 0.85 -15.76
CA LEU A 43 -2.44 -0.09 -14.75
C LEU A 43 -0.89 -0.12 -14.65
N ALA A 44 -0.19 0.20 -15.75
CA ALA A 44 1.26 0.29 -15.77
C ALA A 44 1.76 1.40 -14.82
N GLY A 45 2.60 1.03 -13.84
CA GLY A 45 3.17 1.96 -12.86
C GLY A 45 2.23 2.41 -11.74
N ARG A 46 1.01 1.84 -11.63
CA ARG A 46 0.09 2.10 -10.53
C ARG A 46 0.43 1.20 -9.33
N SER A 47 0.87 1.78 -8.22
CA SER A 47 1.00 1.04 -6.96
C SER A 47 -0.36 0.99 -6.25
N VAL A 48 -0.88 -0.21 -6.01
CA VAL A 48 -2.16 -0.44 -5.34
C VAL A 48 -1.95 -1.29 -4.10
N LEU A 49 -2.49 -0.86 -2.97
CA LEU A 49 -2.52 -1.60 -1.72
C LEU A 49 -3.96 -1.80 -1.25
N GLN A 50 -4.39 -3.04 -1.07
CA GLN A 50 -5.75 -3.37 -0.68
C GLN A 50 -5.83 -3.83 0.78
N PHE A 51 -6.82 -3.32 1.51
CA PHE A 51 -7.22 -3.81 2.83
C PHE A 51 -8.60 -4.48 2.77
N GLY A 52 -8.76 -5.54 3.56
CA GLY A 52 -10.01 -6.29 3.63
C GLY A 52 -11.14 -5.52 4.31
N SER A 53 -10.79 -4.69 5.29
CA SER A 53 -11.72 -3.88 6.07
C SER A 53 -11.09 -2.56 6.51
N TYR A 54 -11.92 -1.63 6.99
CA TYR A 54 -11.43 -0.38 7.58
C TYR A 54 -10.61 -0.62 8.84
N ASP A 55 -10.95 -1.64 9.63
CA ASP A 55 -10.17 -2.02 10.81
C ASP A 55 -8.77 -2.49 10.42
N ASP A 56 -8.63 -3.27 9.34
CA ASP A 56 -7.32 -3.67 8.80
C ASP A 56 -6.53 -2.44 8.34
N LEU A 57 -7.16 -1.52 7.59
CA LEU A 57 -6.53 -0.26 7.19
C LEU A 57 -6.02 0.49 8.42
N TYR A 58 -6.87 0.68 9.43
CA TYR A 58 -6.53 1.44 10.63
C TYR A 58 -5.41 0.77 11.45
N GLU A 59 -5.43 -0.57 11.56
CA GLU A 59 -4.38 -1.36 12.22
C GLU A 59 -3.03 -1.22 11.53
N HIS A 60 -3.00 -0.98 10.22
CA HIS A 60 -1.77 -0.91 9.42
C HIS A 60 -1.33 0.50 9.01
N LEU A 61 -2.25 1.46 8.94
CA LEU A 61 -2.06 2.85 8.53
C LEU A 61 -2.83 3.77 9.47
N SER A 62 -2.41 3.80 10.73
CA SER A 62 -3.00 4.66 11.74
C SER A 62 -2.65 6.12 11.45
N PRO A 63 -3.39 7.09 12.03
CA PRO A 63 -3.06 8.50 11.89
C PRO A 63 -1.60 8.83 12.24
N LEU A 64 -1.04 8.20 13.28
CA LEU A 64 0.36 8.38 13.67
C LEU A 64 1.37 7.86 12.65
N ARG A 65 1.01 6.81 11.88
CA ARG A 65 1.84 6.32 10.78
C ARG A 65 1.74 7.19 9.56
N LEU A 66 0.55 7.73 9.25
CA LEU A 66 0.39 8.72 8.19
C LEU A 66 1.19 10.00 8.50
N GLU A 67 1.17 10.46 9.76
CA GLU A 67 2.01 11.56 10.22
C GLU A 67 3.50 11.26 10.06
N LEU A 68 3.93 10.04 10.39
CA LEU A 68 5.31 9.61 10.18
C LEU A 68 5.69 9.60 8.69
N ILE A 69 4.83 9.09 7.81
CA ILE A 69 5.05 9.11 6.35
C ILE A 69 5.23 10.56 5.88
N GLN A 70 4.34 11.45 6.28
CA GLN A 70 4.43 12.86 5.93
C GLN A 70 5.72 13.50 6.46
N ALA A 71 6.09 13.24 7.72
CA ALA A 71 7.31 13.76 8.31
C ALA A 71 8.58 13.28 7.58
N ILE A 72 8.60 12.04 7.06
CA ILE A 72 9.70 11.53 6.24
C ILE A 72 9.84 12.34 4.95
N VAL A 73 8.72 12.61 4.26
CA VAL A 73 8.72 13.40 3.03
C VAL A 73 9.13 14.86 3.29
N GLU A 74 8.64 15.46 4.36
CA GLU A 74 8.89 16.87 4.67
C GLU A 74 10.30 17.15 5.20
N ASN A 75 10.85 16.24 6.01
CA ASN A 75 12.09 16.47 6.74
C ASN A 75 13.29 15.69 6.18
N GLU A 76 13.06 14.76 5.24
CA GLU A 76 14.08 13.92 4.61
C GLU A 76 15.09 13.35 5.64
N PRO A 77 14.62 12.61 6.67
CA PRO A 77 15.44 12.20 7.79
C PRO A 77 16.56 11.24 7.35
N THR A 78 17.79 11.50 7.82
CA THR A 78 18.96 10.68 7.47
C THR A 78 19.11 9.39 8.28
N SER A 79 18.17 9.11 9.18
CA SER A 79 18.15 7.90 9.99
C SER A 79 16.79 7.70 10.68
N ILE A 80 16.54 6.48 11.17
CA ILE A 80 15.36 6.16 12.00
C ILE A 80 15.28 7.04 13.25
N ARG A 81 16.42 7.41 13.85
CA ARG A 81 16.45 8.29 15.02
C ARG A 81 16.06 9.72 14.67
N ASP A 82 16.44 10.19 13.49
CA ASP A 82 16.08 11.52 13.02
C ASP A 82 14.60 11.57 12.65
N ALA A 83 14.06 10.52 12.02
CA ALA A 83 12.63 10.38 11.80
C ALA A 83 11.85 10.42 13.11
N ALA A 84 12.30 9.70 14.14
CA ALA A 84 11.66 9.71 15.45
C ALA A 84 11.70 11.09 16.13
N ARG A 85 12.79 11.83 15.96
CA ARG A 85 12.91 13.21 16.44
C ARG A 85 11.97 14.16 15.69
N ALA A 86 11.78 13.97 14.39
CA ALA A 86 10.90 14.81 13.57
C ALA A 86 9.43 14.74 14.04
N VAL A 87 9.00 13.58 14.54
CA VAL A 87 7.63 13.37 15.07
C VAL A 87 7.54 13.43 16.60
N ASP A 88 8.62 13.78 17.31
CA ASP A 88 8.70 13.80 18.78
C ASP A 88 8.21 12.49 19.46
N ARG A 89 8.61 11.33 18.91
CA ARG A 89 8.24 9.99 19.40
C ARG A 89 9.45 9.14 19.77
N ASP A 90 9.21 8.09 20.55
CA ASP A 90 10.22 7.10 20.90
C ASP A 90 10.73 6.31 19.69
N VAL A 91 12.06 6.11 19.64
CA VAL A 91 12.74 5.44 18.51
C VAL A 91 12.26 4.01 18.31
N SER A 92 11.95 3.28 19.39
CA SER A 92 11.50 1.89 19.30
C SER A 92 10.14 1.77 18.59
N ASP A 93 9.22 2.68 18.91
CA ASP A 93 7.88 2.70 18.32
C ASP A 93 7.96 3.10 16.84
N VAL A 94 8.76 4.12 16.54
CA VAL A 94 8.99 4.58 15.16
C VAL A 94 9.67 3.51 14.34
N HIS A 95 10.64 2.79 14.89
CA HIS A 95 11.27 1.67 14.20
C HIS A 95 10.27 0.55 13.88
N ALA A 96 9.38 0.19 14.83
CA ALA A 96 8.35 -0.80 14.59
C ALA A 96 7.33 -0.32 13.54
N ASP A 97 6.95 0.96 13.57
CA ASP A 97 6.08 1.56 12.56
C ASP A 97 6.73 1.56 11.17
N LEU A 98 8.01 1.95 11.06
CA LEU A 98 8.73 1.95 9.78
C LEU A 98 8.91 0.54 9.21
N GLN A 99 9.18 -0.48 10.04
CA GLN A 99 9.24 -1.87 9.55
C GLN A 99 7.89 -2.33 8.98
N ARG A 100 6.78 -1.96 9.65
CA ARG A 100 5.45 -2.27 9.14
C ARG A 100 5.20 -1.58 7.80
N LEU A 101 5.56 -0.30 7.68
CA LEU A 101 5.40 0.45 6.44
C LEU A 101 6.30 -0.07 5.31
N GLU A 102 7.49 -0.59 5.63
CA GLU A 102 8.38 -1.28 4.69
C GLU A 102 7.74 -2.57 4.16
N MET A 103 7.13 -3.37 5.03
CA MET A 103 6.44 -4.60 4.61
C MET A 103 5.23 -4.36 3.69
N LEU A 104 4.69 -3.14 3.69
CA LEU A 104 3.57 -2.72 2.84
C LEU A 104 4.05 -1.95 1.60
N ASP A 105 5.36 -1.88 1.37
CA ASP A 105 6.02 -1.11 0.31
C ASP A 105 5.72 0.39 0.33
N ILE A 106 5.19 0.92 1.45
CA ILE A 106 4.86 2.34 1.62
C ILE A 106 6.12 3.16 1.92
N VAL A 107 7.09 2.55 2.59
CA VAL A 107 8.40 3.11 2.90
C VAL A 107 9.46 2.15 2.38
N ALA A 108 10.54 2.68 1.82
CA ALA A 108 11.73 1.90 1.54
C ALA A 108 12.89 2.37 2.42
N PHE A 109 13.92 1.54 2.55
CA PHE A 109 15.15 1.93 3.21
C PHE A 109 16.31 1.97 2.23
N GLU A 110 17.02 3.08 2.20
CA GLU A 110 18.29 3.22 1.50
C GLU A 110 19.46 3.03 2.48
N GLU A 111 20.61 2.61 1.94
CA GLU A 111 21.86 2.63 2.70
C GLU A 111 22.35 4.08 2.84
N GLY A 112 22.31 4.60 4.07
CA GLY A 112 22.85 5.91 4.39
C GLY A 112 24.37 5.94 4.31
N GLY A 113 24.93 7.10 3.92
CA GLY A 113 26.34 7.31 3.55
C GLY A 113 27.41 6.81 4.54
N ARG A 114 28.25 7.70 5.10
CA ARG A 114 29.36 7.29 6.00
C ARG A 114 28.83 6.83 7.37
N GLY A 115 28.21 5.65 7.40
CA GLY A 115 27.65 5.07 8.61
C GLY A 115 26.74 3.87 8.38
N GLY A 116 26.28 3.62 7.15
CA GLY A 116 25.40 2.49 6.84
C GLY A 116 24.07 2.53 7.60
N ALA A 117 23.66 3.71 8.10
CA ALA A 117 22.40 3.86 8.79
C ALA A 117 21.26 3.69 7.78
N LYS A 118 20.22 2.93 8.15
CA LYS A 118 19.02 2.82 7.32
C LYS A 118 18.32 4.20 7.23
N VAL A 119 18.19 4.70 6.01
CA VAL A 119 17.51 5.97 5.70
C VAL A 119 16.10 5.64 5.20
N PRO A 120 15.04 5.99 5.94
CA PRO A 120 13.69 5.76 5.46
C PRO A 120 13.34 6.77 4.35
N ILE A 121 12.80 6.29 3.24
CA ILE A 121 12.30 7.10 2.13
C ILE A 121 10.87 6.67 1.78
N VAL A 122 10.07 7.59 1.24
CA VAL A 122 8.72 7.30 0.73
C VAL A 122 8.80 7.41 -0.80
N PRO A 123 8.59 6.32 -1.57
CA PRO A 123 8.74 6.33 -3.03
C PRO A 123 7.51 6.92 -3.76
N TYR A 124 6.66 7.64 -3.04
CA TYR A 124 5.38 8.17 -3.49
C TYR A 124 5.26 9.66 -3.17
N ASP A 125 4.74 10.43 -4.11
CA ASP A 125 4.40 11.84 -3.89
C ASP A 125 3.05 12.01 -3.19
N ARG A 126 2.18 11.00 -3.29
CA ARG A 126 0.79 11.08 -2.81
C ARG A 126 0.21 9.71 -2.49
N ILE A 127 -0.63 9.66 -1.47
CA ILE A 127 -1.52 8.52 -1.17
C ILE A 127 -2.95 8.94 -1.47
N GLU A 128 -3.66 8.18 -2.30
CA GLU A 128 -5.09 8.33 -2.53
C GLU A 128 -5.83 7.13 -1.93
N MET A 129 -6.83 7.39 -1.08
CA MET A 129 -7.57 6.33 -0.39
C MET A 129 -9.02 6.28 -0.89
N HIS A 130 -9.46 5.10 -1.30
CA HIS A 130 -10.85 4.78 -1.63
C HIS A 130 -11.35 3.79 -0.57
N ILE A 131 -12.35 4.21 0.20
CA ILE A 131 -12.83 3.45 1.36
C ILE A 131 -14.32 3.22 1.21
N ASP A 132 -14.69 1.95 1.01
CA ASP A 132 -16.06 1.49 1.10
C ASP A 132 -16.30 0.98 2.52
N TYR A 133 -16.99 1.80 3.31
CA TYR A 133 -17.31 1.50 4.69
C TYR A 133 -18.77 1.04 4.80
N PRO A 134 -19.03 -0.27 4.95
CA PRO A 134 -20.40 -0.77 5.09
C PRO A 134 -21.02 -0.23 6.38
N LEU A 135 -22.19 0.41 6.27
CA LEU A 135 -22.98 0.86 7.43
C LEU A 135 -23.92 -0.24 7.96
N VAL A 136 -24.06 -1.31 7.18
CA VAL A 136 -24.84 -2.50 7.49
C VAL A 136 -24.01 -3.72 7.09
N ASP A 137 -23.97 -4.72 7.97
CA ASP A 137 -23.35 -6.00 7.66
C ASP A 137 -24.26 -6.75 6.70
N ASP A 138 -23.90 -6.81 5.41
CA ASP A 138 -24.53 -7.72 4.45
C ASP A 138 -23.98 -9.14 4.67
N ASP A 139 -24.29 -9.73 5.84
CA ASP A 139 -24.11 -11.16 6.13
C ASP A 139 -25.16 -12.01 5.36
N THR A 140 -25.45 -11.66 4.10
CA THR A 140 -26.43 -12.37 3.27
C THR A 140 -25.74 -13.02 2.07
N ASP A 141 -24.68 -13.81 2.27
CA ASP A 141 -24.28 -14.85 1.29
C ASP A 141 -23.29 -15.85 1.92
N ALA A 142 -23.75 -16.59 2.93
CA ALA A 142 -23.02 -17.78 3.39
C ALA A 142 -23.90 -18.95 3.89
N ASP A 143 -25.22 -18.80 4.05
CA ASP A 143 -26.06 -19.85 4.66
C ASP A 143 -27.37 -20.16 3.91
N ALA A 144 -27.41 -19.97 2.59
CA ALA A 144 -28.58 -20.35 1.76
C ALA A 144 -28.35 -21.50 0.77
N ALA A 145 -27.12 -22.00 0.62
CA ALA A 145 -26.81 -23.10 -0.32
C ALA A 145 -26.81 -24.52 0.30
N ALA A 146 -27.05 -24.64 1.61
CA ALA A 146 -27.10 -25.93 2.31
C ALA A 146 -28.53 -26.32 2.74
N SER A 147 -29.53 -26.10 1.88
CA SER A 147 -30.85 -26.74 2.01
C SER A 147 -31.60 -26.77 0.69
N ALA A 148 -31.13 -27.60 -0.24
CA ALA A 148 -31.98 -28.14 -1.29
C ALA A 148 -31.72 -29.65 -1.40
N ASP A 149 -32.79 -30.38 -1.09
CA ASP A 149 -33.02 -31.83 -1.05
C ASP A 149 -32.52 -32.60 -2.28
#